data_AF-A0A934S9Z8-F1
#
_entry.id   AF-A0A934S9Z8-F1
#
_cell.length_a   1.000
_cell.length_b   1.000
_cell.length_c   1.000
_cell.angle_alpha   90.00
_cell.angle_beta   90.00
_cell.angle_gamma   90.00
#
_symmetry.space_group_name_H-M   'P 1'
#
loop_
_entity.id
_entity.type
_entity.pdbx_description
1 polymer ?
#
loop_
_entity_poly.entity_id
_entity_poly.type
_entity_poly.pdbx_seq_one_letter_code
_entity_poly.pdbx_strand_id
1 'polypeptide(L)' 'MNAEKTETKATKKDAPTKNDPMVSIEILDQNAVIDNAHHAKGKVMQIEKSRADVLLAMNPPAAKIVGV' A
#
# COMPACT_ATOMS: atom_id res chain seq x y z
N MET A 1 40.59 -21.24 -19.16
CA MET A 1 39.27 -20.75 -19.61
C MET A 1 38.42 -20.64 -18.36
N ASN A 2 38.32 -19.45 -17.78
CA ASN A 2 37.70 -19.27 -16.45
C ASN A 2 36.36 -18.55 -16.60
N ALA A 3 35.37 -19.14 -15.94
CA ALA A 3 33.96 -18.79 -15.99
C ALA A 3 33.71 -17.29 -15.81
N GLU A 4 33.04 -16.70 -16.81
CA GLU A 4 32.44 -15.39 -16.69
C GLU A 4 31.34 -15.43 -15.62
N LYS A 5 31.54 -14.60 -14.59
CA LYS A 5 30.51 -14.15 -13.67
C LYS A 5 29.44 -13.41 -14.45
N THR A 6 28.25 -13.99 -14.52
CA THR A 6 27.04 -13.24 -14.85
C THR A 6 26.05 -13.40 -13.71
N GLU A 7 26.40 -12.87 -12.54
CA GLU A 7 25.41 -12.57 -11.51
C GLU A 7 24.77 -11.25 -11.90
N THR A 8 23.64 -11.38 -12.58
CA THR A 8 22.71 -10.32 -12.92
C THR A 8 22.44 -9.49 -11.67
N LYS A 9 22.94 -8.25 -11.67
CA LYS A 9 22.64 -7.22 -10.69
C LYS A 9 21.13 -7.06 -10.65
N ALA A 10 20.47 -7.69 -9.68
CA ALA A 10 19.07 -7.42 -9.37
C ALA A 10 18.98 -5.93 -9.07
N THR A 11 18.51 -5.16 -10.04
CA THR A 11 18.00 -3.82 -9.79
C THR A 11 16.93 -4.01 -8.72
N LYS A 12 17.16 -3.40 -7.55
CA LYS A 12 16.16 -3.23 -6.51
C LYS A 12 15.03 -2.38 -7.11
N LYS A 13 14.18 -2.99 -7.93
CA LYS A 13 12.78 -2.63 -8.01
C LYS A 13 12.25 -3.06 -6.65
N ASP A 14 11.93 -2.08 -5.81
CA ASP A 14 11.40 -2.25 -4.47
C ASP A 14 10.59 -3.53 -4.34
N ALA A 15 11.17 -4.51 -3.65
CA ALA A 15 10.45 -5.71 -3.30
C ALA A 15 9.28 -5.26 -2.39
N PRO A 16 8.05 -5.73 -2.62
CA PRO A 16 7.01 -5.56 -1.61
C PRO A 16 7.53 -6.25 -0.35
N THR A 17 7.76 -5.46 0.70
CA THR A 17 8.19 -5.96 2.01
C THR A 17 7.11 -6.94 2.46
N LYS A 18 7.44 -8.23 2.52
CA LYS A 18 6.52 -9.33 2.89
C LYS A 18 5.91 -9.23 4.31
N ASN A 19 6.09 -8.11 5.00
CA ASN A 19 5.65 -7.87 6.38
C ASN A 19 5.17 -6.43 6.59
N ASP A 20 4.47 -5.83 5.62
CA ASP A 20 3.80 -4.57 5.92
C ASP A 20 2.70 -4.83 6.96
N PRO A 21 2.70 -4.13 8.10
CA PRO A 21 1.67 -4.34 9.12
C PRO A 21 0.31 -3.96 8.53
N MET A 22 -0.72 -4.74 8.86
CA MET A 22 -2.09 -4.37 8.55
C MET A 22 -2.49 -3.22 9.46
N VAL A 23 -3.12 -2.19 8.92
CA VAL A 23 -3.68 -1.06 9.67
C VAL A 23 -5.15 -0.94 9.38
N SER A 24 -5.91 -0.45 10.36
CA SER A 24 -7.33 -0.14 10.18
C SER A 24 -7.45 1.30 9.68
N ILE A 25 -8.08 1.48 8.52
CA ILE A 25 -8.39 2.79 7.97
C ILE A 25 -9.91 3.03 7.94
N GLU A 26 -10.33 4.26 8.18
CA GLU A 26 -11.71 4.73 7.98
C GLU A 26 -11.77 5.55 6.69
N ILE A 27 -12.67 5.21 5.78
CA ILE A 27 -12.92 5.97 4.56
C ILE A 27 -13.62 7.29 4.88
N LEU A 28 -13.04 8.41 4.47
CA LEU A 28 -13.59 9.75 4.71
C LEU A 28 -14.28 10.33 3.47
N ASP A 29 -13.92 9.83 2.28
CA ASP A 29 -14.53 10.20 1.00
C ASP A 29 -15.24 8.99 0.37
N GLN A 30 -16.51 9.16 0.01
CA GLN A 30 -17.30 8.15 -0.69
C GLN A 30 -16.79 7.82 -2.10
N ASN A 31 -15.92 8.68 -2.66
CA ASN A 31 -15.24 8.47 -3.94
C ASN A 31 -13.85 7.85 -3.78
N ALA A 32 -13.42 7.52 -2.56
CA ALA A 32 -12.16 6.83 -2.34
C ALA A 32 -12.21 5.45 -3.01
N VAL A 33 -11.34 5.26 -4.01
CA VAL A 33 -11.16 3.97 -4.66
C VAL A 33 -10.00 3.26 -3.98
N ILE A 34 -10.29 2.13 -3.34
CA ILE A 34 -9.30 1.25 -2.73
C ILE A 34 -9.39 -0.09 -3.46
N ASP A 35 -8.26 -0.56 -4.00
CA ASP A 35 -8.16 -1.84 -4.70
C ASP A 35 -9.10 -1.94 -5.91
N ASN A 36 -9.27 -0.82 -6.64
CA ASN A 36 -10.23 -0.68 -7.74
C ASN A 36 -11.70 -0.90 -7.32
N ALA A 37 -12.02 -0.83 -6.03
CA ALA A 37 -13.37 -0.90 -5.50
C ALA A 37 -13.77 0.42 -4.82
N HIS A 38 -15.02 0.82 -5.01
CA HIS A 38 -15.63 1.91 -4.26
C HIS A 38 -16.03 1.43 -2.86
N HIS A 39 -15.63 2.17 -1.83
CA HIS A 39 -16.02 1.89 -0.45
C HIS A 39 -16.88 3.02 0.09
N ALA A 40 -17.87 2.69 0.90
CA ALA A 40 -18.73 3.68 1.53
C ALA A 40 -17.94 4.52 2.54
N LYS A 41 -18.24 5.82 2.61
CA LYS A 41 -17.74 6.72 3.66
C LYS A 41 -18.11 6.20 5.05
N GLY A 42 -17.17 6.29 5.99
CA GLY A 42 -17.27 5.79 7.37
C GLY A 42 -16.96 4.30 7.51
N LYS A 43 -16.78 3.57 6.41
CA LYS A 43 -16.40 2.15 6.46
C LYS A 43 -14.98 2.01 6.99
N VAL A 44 -14.80 1.12 7.96
CA VAL A 44 -13.48 0.73 8.46
C VAL A 44 -13.03 -0.55 7.76
N MET A 45 -11.80 -0.57 7.25
CA MET A 45 -11.20 -1.73 6.60
C MET A 45 -9.74 -1.89 6.97
N GLN A 46 -9.27 -3.14 6.94
CA GLN A 46 -7.87 -3.45 7.18
C GLN A 46 -7.12 -3.58 5.85
N ILE A 47 -6.06 -2.80 5.70
CA ILE A 47 -5.16 -2.86 4.54
C ILE A 47 -3.71 -2.78 5.00
N GLU A 48 -2.78 -3.14 4.13
CA GLU A 48 -1.34 -2.97 4.40
C GLU A 48 -0.99 -1.49 4.61
N LYS A 49 -0.12 -1.21 5.57
CA LYS A 49 0.29 0.16 5.91
C LYS A 49 0.86 0.93 4.71
N SER A 50 1.68 0.29 3.87
CA SER A 50 2.22 0.93 2.66
C SER A 50 1.11 1.39 1.71
N ARG A 51 0.05 0.60 1.55
CA ARG A 51 -1.13 0.94 0.75
C ARG A 51 -1.93 2.08 1.38
N ALA A 52 -2.10 2.06 2.70
CA ALA A 52 -2.71 3.16 3.43
C ALA A 52 -1.93 4.47 3.24
N ASP A 53 -0.60 4.42 3.38
CA ASP A 53 0.28 5.57 3.21
C ASP A 53 0.20 6.14 1.78
N VAL A 54 0.18 5.28 0.75
CA VAL A 54 -0.05 5.71 -0.64
C VAL A 54 -1.41 6.35 -0.82
N LEU A 55 -2.46 5.78 -0.23
CA LEU A 55 -3.82 6.30 -0.35
C LEU A 55 -3.97 7.68 0.30
N LEU A 56 -3.37 7.85 1.48
CA LEU A 56 -3.31 9.12 2.20
C LEU A 56 -2.50 10.18 1.43
N ALA A 57 -1.43 9.77 0.75
CA ALA A 57 -0.60 10.67 -0.03
C ALA A 57 -1.27 11.12 -1.35
N MET A 58 -2.02 10.23 -1.99
CA MET A 58 -2.66 10.52 -3.29
C MET A 58 -3.90 11.40 -3.17
N ASN A 59 -4.67 11.27 -2.09
CA ASN A 59 -5.90 12.04 -1.88
C ASN A 59 -6.14 12.30 -0.39
N PRO A 60 -5.53 13.32 0.24
CA PRO A 60 -5.98 13.77 1.56
C PRO A 60 -7.30 14.56 1.41
N PRO A 61 -8.44 14.20 2.07
CA PRO A 61 -8.69 13.19 3.09
C PRO A 61 -9.63 12.09 2.58
N ALA A 62 -9.15 11.16 1.75
CA ALA A 62 -9.94 10.03 1.26
C ALA A 62 -10.13 8.94 2.31
N ALA A 63 -9.13 8.76 3.20
CA ALA A 63 -9.19 7.88 4.35
C ALA A 63 -8.37 8.47 5.51
N LYS A 64 -8.48 7.89 6.71
CA LYS A 64 -7.59 8.13 7.86
C LYS A 64 -7.25 6.81 8.53
N ILE A 65 -6.03 6.68 9.06
CA ILE A 65 -5.67 5.53 9.90
C ILE A 65 -6.32 5.72 11.28
N VAL A 66 -7.03 4.69 11.74
CA VAL A 66 -7.73 4.67 13.04
C VAL A 66 -7.19 3.61 14.00
N GLY A 67 -6.30 2.72 13.53
CA GLY A 67 -5.64 1.71 14.36
C GLY A 67 -4.52 0.97 13.63
N VAL A 68 -3.67 0.28 14.40
CA VAL A 68 -2.58 -0.61 13.96
C VAL A 68 -2.88 -2.02 14.42
#